data_AF-A0A0G3USE0-F1
#
_entry.id   AF-A0A0G3USE0-F1
#
_cell.length_a   1.000
_cell.length_b   1.000
_cell.length_c   1.000
_cell.angle_alpha   90.00
_cell.angle_beta   90.00
_cell.angle_gamma   90.00
#
_symmetry.space_group_name_H-M   'P 1'
#
loop_
_entity.id
_entity.type
_entity.pdbx_description
1 polymer ?
#
loop_
_entity_poly.entity_id
_entity_poly.type
_entity_poly.pdbx_seq_one_letter_code
_entity_poly.pdbx_strand_id
1 'polypeptide(L)'
;MTFLQVDIDQLARFSRALDSSLTSLREARSALSHVRADQLGTADLDAACDGFQERWSYGTSELAKRIKTVREGVKTSAGEHAELEAAIRAAFLKAGGGRT
;
A
#
# COMPACT_ATOMS: atom_id res chain seq x y z
N MET A 1 -25.52 -2.13 -0.33
CA MET A 1 -24.08 -2.45 -0.22
C MET A 1 -23.96 -3.72 0.60
N THR A 2 -23.19 -4.70 0.13
CA THR A 2 -22.94 -5.96 0.83
C THR A 2 -21.74 -5.80 1.78
N PHE A 3 -21.63 -6.65 2.80
CA PHE A 3 -20.52 -6.67 3.76
C PHE A 3 -19.14 -6.73 3.06
N LEU A 4 -19.03 -7.57 2.03
CA LEU A 4 -17.82 -7.73 1.22
C LEU A 4 -17.36 -6.43 0.53
N GLN A 5 -18.29 -5.59 0.09
CA GLN A 5 -17.97 -4.32 -0.57
C GLN A 5 -17.43 -3.27 0.42
N VAL A 6 -17.90 -3.30 1.67
CA VAL A 6 -17.41 -2.42 2.74
C VAL A 6 -15.95 -2.75 3.09
N ASP A 7 -15.61 -4.04 3.17
CA ASP A 7 -14.25 -4.48 3.49
C ASP A 7 -13.23 -4.07 2.41
N ILE A 8 -13.62 -4.17 1.13
CA ILE A 8 -12.79 -3.71 0.01
C ILE A 8 -12.52 -2.20 0.10
N ASP A 9 -13.55 -1.40 0.39
CA ASP A 9 -13.42 0.06 0.52
C ASP A 9 -12.50 0.45 1.69
N GLN A 10 -12.59 -0.27 2.82
CA GLN A 10 -11.69 -0.05 3.96
C GLN A 10 -10.24 -0.39 3.63
N LEU A 11 -10.01 -1.53 2.98
CA LEU A 11 -8.67 -1.95 2.56
C LEU A 11 -8.06 -0.99 1.53
N ALA A 12 -8.87 -0.45 0.61
CA ALA A 12 -8.44 0.58 -0.33
C ALA A 12 -8.03 1.88 0.38
N ARG A 13 -8.78 2.32 1.40
CA ARG A 13 -8.44 3.48 2.23
C ARG A 13 -7.15 3.25 3.02
N PHE A 14 -7.00 2.07 3.63
CA PHE A 14 -5.80 1.69 4.36
C PHE A 14 -4.56 1.72 3.45
N SER A 15 -4.68 1.18 2.24
CA SER A 15 -3.60 1.21 1.24
C SER A 15 -3.17 2.64 0.86
N ARG A 16 -4.12 3.58 0.73
CA ARG A 16 -3.81 5.01 0.49
C ARG A 16 -3.12 5.67 1.68
N ALA A 17 -3.53 5.35 2.92
CA ALA A 17 -2.88 5.88 4.11
C ALA A 17 -1.42 5.40 4.24
N LEU A 18 -1.16 4.15 3.85
CA LEU A 18 0.18 3.58 3.81
C LEU A 18 1.06 4.25 2.74
N ASP A 19 0.54 4.54 1.55
CA ASP A 19 1.28 5.31 0.53
C ASP A 19 1.64 6.71 1.03
N SER A 20 0.69 7.42 1.65
CA SER A 20 0.94 8.75 2.20
C SER A 20 2.04 8.70 3.25
N SER A 21 2.01 7.71 4.14
CA SER A 21 3.05 7.50 5.15
C SER A 21 4.41 7.26 4.49
N LEU A 22 4.46 6.47 3.42
CA LEU A 22 5.68 6.19 2.66
C LEU A 22 6.26 7.46 2.01
N THR A 23 5.40 8.31 1.45
CA THR A 23 5.78 9.61 0.89
C THR A 23 6.39 10.50 1.98
N SER A 24 5.73 10.62 3.13
CA SER A 24 6.27 11.40 4.26
C SER A 24 7.62 10.87 4.76
N LEU A 25 7.80 9.54 4.82
CA LEU A 25 9.09 8.93 5.20
C LEU A 25 10.21 9.23 4.17
N ARG A 26 9.87 9.32 2.88
CA ARG A 26 10.82 9.70 1.82
C ARG A 26 11.19 11.17 1.88
N GLU A 27 10.21 12.04 2.11
CA GLU A 27 10.41 13.48 2.29
C GLU A 27 11.27 13.78 3.51
N ALA A 28 10.98 13.16 4.66
CA ALA A 28 11.77 13.27 5.87
C ALA A 28 13.24 12.84 5.64
N ARG A 29 13.45 11.74 4.92
CA ARG A 29 14.79 11.31 4.51
C ARG A 29 15.49 12.37 3.65
N SER A 30 14.78 12.89 2.65
CA SER A 30 15.32 13.89 1.74
C SER A 30 15.76 15.15 2.49
N ALA A 31 14.95 15.62 3.45
CA ALA A 31 15.30 16.74 4.32
C ALA A 31 16.56 16.45 5.15
N LEU A 32 16.64 15.26 5.76
CA LEU A 32 17.82 14.82 6.52
C LEU A 32 19.06 14.62 5.63
N SER A 33 18.89 14.27 4.35
CA SER A 33 20.00 14.12 3.41
C SER A 33 20.59 15.46 2.97
N HIS A 34 19.87 16.56 3.18
CA HIS A 34 20.35 17.92 2.90
C HIS A 34 21.17 18.48 4.06
N VAL A 35 20.97 17.95 5.27
CA VAL A 35 21.84 18.19 6.43
C VAL A 35 23.05 17.25 6.30
N ARG A 36 24.01 17.59 5.43
CA ARG A 36 25.20 16.75 5.22
C ARG A 36 26.34 17.11 6.17
N ALA A 37 27.14 16.08 6.40
CA ALA A 37 28.45 15.97 7.03
C ALA A 37 29.33 17.22 7.13
N ASP A 38 29.38 18.02 6.06
CA ASP A 38 30.20 19.23 5.96
C ASP A 38 29.78 20.32 6.96
N GLN A 39 28.58 20.24 7.53
CA GLN A 39 28.12 21.11 8.62
C GLN A 39 28.24 20.52 10.03
N LEU A 40 28.53 19.21 10.16
CA LEU A 40 28.47 18.49 11.43
C LEU A 40 29.87 18.14 11.98
N GLY A 41 30.89 18.10 11.12
CA GLY A 41 32.29 18.34 11.49
C GLY A 41 33.08 17.19 12.11
N THR A 42 32.56 15.94 12.13
CA THR A 42 33.32 14.78 12.62
C THR A 42 33.06 13.53 11.77
N ALA A 43 34.12 12.78 11.46
CA ALA A 43 34.05 11.58 10.61
C ALA A 43 33.08 10.50 11.14
N ASP A 44 32.95 10.38 12.46
CA ASP A 44 32.02 9.44 13.10
C ASP A 44 30.55 9.82 12.87
N LEU A 45 30.25 11.12 12.89
CA LEU A 45 28.91 11.64 12.64
C LEU A 45 28.52 11.49 11.17
N ASP A 46 29.48 11.70 10.27
CA ASP A 46 29.30 11.50 8.83
C ASP A 46 28.98 10.02 8.53
N ALA A 47 29.75 9.10 9.10
CA ALA A 47 29.51 7.66 8.95
C ALA A 47 28.16 7.22 9.55
N ALA A 48 27.77 7.79 10.69
CA ALA A 48 26.47 7.54 11.30
C ALA A 48 25.31 8.05 10.42
N CYS A 49 25.45 9.24 9.84
CA CYS A 49 24.50 9.82 8.90
C CYS A 49 24.36 8.97 7.64
N ASP A 50 25.48 8.56 7.02
CA ASP A 50 25.46 7.70 5.83
C ASP A 50 24.79 6.35 6.12
N GLY A 51 25.15 5.69 7.23
CA GLY A 51 24.54 4.44 7.63
C GLY A 51 23.04 4.58 7.97
N PHE A 52 22.63 5.71 8.54
CA PHE A 52 21.21 6.02 8.74
C PHE A 52 20.48 6.17 7.39
N GLN A 53 21.04 6.94 6.46
CA GLN A 53 20.45 7.19 5.15
C GLN A 53 20.28 5.89 4.35
N GLU A 54 21.28 4.99 4.39
CA GLU A 54 21.23 3.68 3.74
C GLU A 54 20.13 2.80 4.33
N ARG A 55 20.14 2.60 5.65
CA ARG A 55 19.14 1.74 6.34
C ARG A 55 17.72 2.28 6.16
N TRP A 56 17.54 3.60 6.21
CA TRP A 56 16.25 4.23 5.97
C TRP A 56 15.78 4.06 4.52
N SER A 57 16.69 4.21 3.55
CA SER A 57 16.42 3.92 2.14
C SER A 57 15.91 2.50 1.94
N TYR A 58 16.62 1.54 2.51
CA TYR A 58 16.29 0.14 2.40
C TYR A 58 14.92 -0.15 3.05
N GLY A 59 14.72 0.28 4.30
CA GLY A 59 13.48 0.04 5.04
C GLY A 59 12.25 0.65 4.35
N THR A 60 12.38 1.87 3.82
CA THR A 60 11.29 2.50 3.05
C THR A 60 11.03 1.77 1.73
N SER A 61 12.06 1.27 1.04
CA SER A 61 11.89 0.46 -0.16
C SER A 61 11.16 -0.87 0.12
N GLU A 62 11.56 -1.59 1.17
CA GLU A 62 10.91 -2.84 1.57
C GLU A 62 9.46 -2.63 2.02
N LEU A 63 9.19 -1.56 2.77
CA LEU A 63 7.82 -1.19 3.15
C LEU A 63 6.97 -0.92 1.91
N ALA A 64 7.50 -0.21 0.91
CA ALA A 64 6.80 0.06 -0.35
C ALA A 64 6.40 -1.24 -1.08
N LYS A 65 7.31 -2.22 -1.14
CA LYS A 65 7.04 -3.51 -1.77
C LYS A 65 5.90 -4.24 -1.05
N ARG A 66 5.92 -4.29 0.28
CA ARG A 66 4.87 -4.93 1.09
C ARG A 66 3.51 -4.27 0.91
N ILE A 67 3.46 -2.94 0.89
CA ILE A 67 2.23 -2.17 0.63
C ILE A 67 1.67 -2.51 -0.76
N LYS A 68 2.54 -2.61 -1.77
CA LYS A 68 2.14 -3.01 -3.12
C LYS A 68 1.51 -4.40 -3.13
N THR A 69 2.12 -5.37 -2.46
CA THR A 69 1.55 -6.73 -2.34
C THR A 69 0.18 -6.73 -1.67
N VAL A 70 0.01 -5.98 -0.57
CA VAL A 70 -1.30 -5.85 0.09
C VAL A 70 -2.33 -5.27 -0.88
N ARG A 71 -1.98 -4.20 -1.62
CA ARG A 71 -2.87 -3.58 -2.60
C ARG A 71 -3.30 -4.56 -3.70
N GLU A 72 -2.36 -5.34 -4.22
CA GLU A 72 -2.63 -6.33 -5.25
C GLU A 72 -3.60 -7.40 -4.72
N GLY A 73 -3.37 -7.94 -3.51
CA GLY A 73 -4.28 -8.89 -2.87
C GLY A 73 -5.70 -8.34 -2.67
N VAL A 74 -5.81 -7.09 -2.22
CA VAL A 74 -7.11 -6.39 -2.07
C VAL A 74 -7.81 -6.25 -3.41
N LYS A 75 -7.08 -5.85 -4.45
CA LYS A 75 -7.64 -5.69 -5.80
C LYS A 75 -8.13 -7.03 -6.37
N THR A 76 -7.34 -8.09 -6.20
CA THR A 76 -7.72 -9.44 -6.65
C THR A 76 -8.97 -9.91 -5.93
N SER A 77 -9.01 -9.84 -4.60
CA SER A 77 -10.19 -10.21 -3.81
C SER A 77 -11.42 -9.42 -4.22
N ALA A 78 -11.28 -8.10 -4.47
CA ALA A 78 -12.38 -7.28 -4.97
C ALA A 78 -12.91 -7.73 -6.34
N GLY A 79 -12.01 -8.11 -7.25
CA GLY A 79 -12.38 -8.64 -8.57
C GLY A 79 -13.14 -9.96 -8.46
N GLU A 80 -12.60 -10.92 -7.70
CA GLU A 80 -13.23 -12.23 -7.46
C GLU A 80 -14.62 -12.09 -6.83
N HIS A 81 -14.81 -11.14 -5.91
CA HIS A 81 -16.12 -10.86 -5.33
C HIS A 81 -17.10 -10.28 -6.35
N ALA A 82 -16.68 -9.37 -7.22
CA ALA A 82 -17.54 -8.83 -8.27
C ALA A 82 -17.96 -9.91 -9.29
N GLU A 83 -17.03 -10.81 -9.63
CA GLU A 83 -17.31 -11.97 -10.49
C GLU A 83 -18.30 -12.94 -9.83
N LEU A 84 -18.11 -13.25 -8.54
CA LEU A 84 -19.03 -14.10 -7.78
C LEU A 84 -20.44 -13.50 -7.74
N GLU A 85 -20.58 -12.22 -7.44
CA GLU A 85 -21.86 -11.50 -7.43
C GLU A 85 -22.53 -11.55 -8.82
N ALA A 86 -21.77 -11.33 -9.89
CA ALA A 86 -22.28 -11.42 -11.26
C ALA A 86 -22.77 -12.83 -11.60
N ALA A 87 -22.00 -13.86 -11.22
CA ALA A 87 -22.36 -15.26 -11.44
C ALA A 87 -23.63 -15.65 -10.67
N ILE A 88 -23.76 -15.23 -9.41
CA ILE A 88 -24.95 -15.45 -8.59
C ILE A 88 -26.17 -14.80 -9.25
N ARG A 89 -26.06 -13.52 -9.66
CA ARG A 89 -27.15 -12.80 -10.34
C ARG A 89 -27.57 -13.48 -11.63
N ALA A 90 -26.61 -13.91 -12.45
CA ALA A 90 -26.89 -14.63 -13.69
C ALA A 90 -27.62 -15.96 -13.43
N ALA A 91 -27.22 -16.71 -12.40
CA ALA A 91 -27.87 -17.95 -12.02
C ALA A 91 -29.32 -17.73 -11.56
N PHE A 92 -29.58 -16.70 -10.74
CA PHE A 92 -30.93 -16.35 -10.31
C PHE A 92 -31.83 -15.91 -11.48
N LEU A 93 -31.32 -15.11 -12.41
CA LEU A 93 -32.06 -14.72 -13.61
C LEU A 93 -32.43 -15.93 -14.48
N LYS A 94 -31.49 -16.86 -14.64
CA LYS A 94 -31.70 -18.09 -15.42
C LYS A 94 -32.70 -19.04 -14.74
N ALA A 95 -32.69 -19.13 -13.41
CA ALA A 95 -33.64 -19.92 -12.64
C ALA A 95 -35.05 -19.29 -12.61
N GLY A 96 -35.14 -17.96 -12.59
CA GLY A 96 -36.41 -17.23 -12.65
C GLY A 96 -37.08 -17.24 -14.03
N GLY A 97 -36.28 -17.26 -15.11
CA GLY A 97 -36.78 -17.33 -16.49
C GLY A 97 -37.22 -18.73 -16.95
N GLY A 98 -37.00 -19.78 -16.16
CA GLY A 98 -37.42 -21.16 -16.45
C GLY A 98 -38.79 -21.55 -15.88
N ARG A 99 -39.51 -20.63 -15.23
CA ARG A 99 -40.86 -20.84 -14.67
C ARG A 99 -41.89 -19.91 -15.34
N THR A 100 -41.98 -19.96 -16.65
CA THR A 100 -43.13 -19.54 -17.48
C THR A 100 -43.06 -20.31 -18.79
#